data_AF-A0A1Q6JS85-F1
#
_entry.id   AF-A0A1Q6JS85-F1
#
_cell.length_a   1.000
_cell.length_b   1.000
_cell.length_c   1.000
_cell.angle_alpha   90.00
_cell.angle_beta   90.00
_cell.angle_gamma   90.00
#
_symmetry.space_group_name_H-M   'P 1'
#
loop_
_entity.id
_entity.type
_entity.pdbx_description
1 polymer ?
#
loop_
_entity_poly.entity_id
_entity_poly.type
_entity_poly.pdbx_seq_one_letter_code
_entity_poly.pdbx_strand_id
1 'polypeptide(L)' 'MKKTAKLASERLKNVILSDKVSHPDRLNDLLKSDVNDMLKTYFELYPGSIKVCLKPSEYGLDILIDATAIRVKDFGSFGE' A
#
# COMPACT_ATOMS: atom_id res chain seq x y z
N MET A 1 11.06 -24.57 -17.48
CA MET A 1 10.82 -23.83 -16.23
C MET A 1 10.09 -22.48 -16.39
N LYS A 2 10.21 -21.74 -17.50
CA LYS A 2 9.52 -20.42 -17.68
C LYS A 2 7.98 -20.46 -17.71
N LYS A 3 7.36 -21.59 -18.07
CA LYS A 3 5.89 -21.72 -18.17
C LYS A 3 5.17 -21.71 -16.82
N THR A 4 5.80 -22.27 -15.78
CA THR A 4 5.19 -22.42 -14.45
C THR A 4 5.13 -21.10 -13.69
N ALA A 5 6.18 -20.28 -13.78
CA ALA A 5 6.21 -18.95 -13.16
C ALA A 5 5.20 -17.98 -13.80
N LYS A 6 5.04 -18.05 -15.13
CA LYS A 6 4.05 -17.23 -15.85
C LYS A 6 2.62 -17.61 -15.48
N LEU A 7 2.34 -18.91 -15.39
CA LEU A 7 1.04 -19.42 -14.95
C LEU A 7 0.74 -19.07 -13.48
N ALA A 8 1.75 -19.12 -12.61
CA ALA A 8 1.61 -18.70 -11.22
C ALA A 8 1.32 -17.19 -11.10
N SER A 9 1.99 -16.36 -11.90
CA SER A 9 1.73 -14.91 -11.97
C SER A 9 0.32 -14.60 -12.45
N GLU A 10 -0.16 -15.28 -13.49
CA GLU A 10 -1.52 -15.10 -14.00
C GLU A 10 -2.59 -15.55 -12.99
N ARG A 11 -2.34 -16.65 -12.27
CA ARG A 11 -3.22 -17.10 -11.18
C ARG A 11 -3.26 -16.09 -10.04
N LEU A 12 -2.11 -15.56 -9.62
CA LEU A 12 -2.03 -14.56 -8.57
C LEU A 12 -2.78 -13.28 -8.97
N LYS A 13 -2.59 -12.82 -10.22
CA LYS A 13 -3.34 -11.68 -10.78
C LYS A 13 -4.84 -11.91 -10.75
N ASN A 14 -5.30 -13.10 -11.14
CA ASN A 14 -6.73 -13.43 -11.15
C ASN A 14 -7.33 -13.53 -9.74
N VAL A 15 -6.59 -14.05 -8.77
CA VAL A 15 -7.00 -14.09 -7.37
C VAL A 15 -7.15 -12.66 -6.82
N ILE A 16 -6.15 -11.80 -7.04
CA ILE A 16 -6.19 -10.40 -6.61
C ILE A 16 -7.37 -9.65 -7.24
N LEU A 17 -7.62 -9.87 -8.53
CA LEU A 17 -8.76 -9.27 -9.23
C LEU A 17 -10.10 -9.80 -8.68
N SER A 18 -10.21 -11.11 -8.41
CA SER A 18 -11.42 -11.71 -7.83
C SER A 18 -11.68 -11.25 -6.39
N ASP A 19 -10.62 -11.04 -5.61
CA ASP A 19 -10.69 -10.56 -4.22
C ASP A 19 -11.07 -9.07 -4.20
N LYS A 20 -10.60 -8.29 -5.18
CA LYS A 20 -11.06 -6.90 -5.41
C LYS A 20 -12.55 -6.79 -5.73
N VAL A 21 -13.09 -7.76 -6.48
CA VAL A 21 -14.50 -7.79 -6.88
C VAL A 21 -15.40 -8.26 -5.72
N SER A 22 -14.89 -9.13 -4.85
CA SER A 22 -15.65 -9.69 -3.73
C SER A 22 -15.49 -8.92 -2.41
N HIS A 23 -14.35 -8.26 -2.19
CA HIS A 23 -14.02 -7.50 -0.98
C HIS A 23 -13.14 -6.28 -1.31
N PRO A 24 -13.68 -5.24 -1.98
CA PRO A 24 -12.91 -4.07 -2.40
C PRO A 24 -12.20 -3.35 -1.23
N ASP A 25 -12.78 -3.42 -0.03
CA ASP A 25 -12.24 -2.79 1.18
C ASP A 25 -11.01 -3.51 1.73
N ARG A 26 -10.89 -4.83 1.50
CA ARG A 26 -9.77 -5.63 2.03
C ARG A 26 -8.43 -5.20 1.46
N LEU A 27 -8.39 -4.88 0.17
CA LEU A 27 -7.17 -4.39 -0.46
C LEU A 27 -6.81 -2.99 0.05
N ASN A 28 -7.80 -2.12 0.24
CA ASN A 28 -7.58 -0.80 0.82
C ASN A 28 -7.05 -0.91 2.26
N ASP A 29 -7.61 -1.80 3.07
CA ASP A 29 -7.18 -2.02 4.45
C ASP A 29 -5.75 -2.57 4.52
N LEU A 30 -5.40 -3.51 3.63
CA LEU A 30 -4.07 -4.08 3.55
C LEU A 30 -3.03 -3.04 3.13
N LEU A 31 -3.34 -2.27 2.08
CA LEU A 31 -2.49 -1.15 1.64
C LEU A 31 -2.36 -0.08 2.73
N LYS A 32 -3.44 0.21 3.46
CA LYS A 32 -3.42 1.15 4.58
C LYS A 32 -2.52 0.67 5.70
N SER A 33 -2.53 -0.64 6.01
CA SER A 33 -1.63 -1.23 7.00
C SER A 33 -0.17 -1.11 6.59
N ASP A 34 0.16 -1.54 5.36
CA ASP A 34 1.54 -1.54 4.87
C ASP A 34 2.12 -0.11 4.77
N VAL A 35 1.34 0.83 4.23
CA VAL A 35 1.72 2.24 4.13
C VAL A 35 1.88 2.86 5.52
N ASN A 36 0.99 2.52 6.46
CA ASN A 36 1.08 2.98 7.84
C ASN A 36 2.38 2.52 8.50
N ASP A 37 2.74 1.26 8.34
CA ASP A 37 3.93 0.69 8.99
C ASP A 37 5.22 1.25 8.38
N MET A 38 5.25 1.43 7.05
CA MET A 38 6.33 2.14 6.37
C MET A 38 6.47 3.58 6.88
N LEU A 39 5.39 4.37 6.87
CA LEU A 39 5.43 5.78 7.26
C LEU A 39 5.78 5.96 8.74
N LYS A 40 5.31 5.06 9.63
CA LYS A 40 5.67 5.07 11.05
C LYS A 40 7.16 4.87 11.31
N THR A 41 7.91 4.30 10.36
CA THR A 41 9.37 4.16 10.49
C THR A 41 10.05 5.52 10.48
N TYR A 42 9.52 6.48 9.71
CA TYR A 42 10.15 7.78 9.46
C TYR A 42 9.43 8.95 10.12
N PHE A 43 8.14 8.81 10.42
CA PHE A 43 7.29 9.89 10.91
C PHE A 43 6.55 9.50 12.17
N GLU A 44 6.29 10.48 13.03
CA GLU A 44 5.26 10.39 14.05
C GLU A 44 3.94 10.87 13.44
N LEU A 45 3.07 9.94 13.06
CA LEU A 45 1.85 10.23 12.32
C LEU A 45 0.72 10.67 13.26
N TYR A 46 -0.07 11.66 12.84
CA TYR A 46 -1.27 12.04 13.58
C TYR A 46 -2.27 10.86 13.59
N PRO A 47 -2.85 10.48 14.74
CA PRO A 47 -3.74 9.32 14.82
C PRO A 47 -4.89 9.39 13.81
N GLY A 48 -5.02 8.35 12.99
CA GLY A 48 -6.09 8.25 11.99
C GLY A 48 -5.96 9.18 10.78
N SER A 49 -4.82 9.87 10.60
CA SER A 49 -4.62 10.80 9.46
C SER A 49 -4.40 10.11 8.12
N ILE A 50 -3.97 8.84 8.13
CA ILE A 50 -3.66 8.10 6.92
C ILE A 50 -4.95 7.70 6.20
N LYS A 51 -5.10 8.20 4.98
CA LYS A 51 -6.14 7.84 4.03
C LYS A 51 -5.47 7.23 2.81
N VAL A 52 -5.89 6.02 2.48
CA VAL A 52 -5.48 5.34 1.24
C VAL A 52 -6.74 5.11 0.43
N CYS A 53 -6.73 5.61 -0.81
CA CYS A 53 -7.85 5.52 -1.73
C CYS A 53 -7.38 4.97 -3.07
N LEU A 54 -8.08 3.96 -3.58
CA LEU A 54 -7.90 3.46 -4.94
C LEU A 54 -8.91 4.15 -5.86
N LYS A 55 -8.43 4.79 -6.92
CA LYS A 55 -9.29 5.37 -7.96
C LYS A 55 -9.02 4.70 -9.31
N PRO A 56 -10.04 4.35 -10.09
CA PRO A 56 -9.83 3.91 -11.47
C PRO A 56 -9.19 5.04 -12.29
N SER A 57 -8.26 4.70 -13.17
CA SER A 57 -7.63 5.62 -14.12
C SER A 57 -7.47 4.97 -15.50
N GLU A 58 -7.09 5.77 -16.50
CA GLU A 58 -6.95 5.32 -17.90
C GLU A 58 -6.00 4.11 -18.05
N TYR A 59 -4.99 4.01 -17.18
CA TYR A 59 -3.98 2.95 -17.20
C TYR A 59 -4.22 1.84 -16.17
N GLY A 60 -5.30 1.93 -15.38
CA GLY A 60 -5.64 0.95 -14.36
C GLY A 60 -6.15 1.59 -13.07
N LEU A 61 -5.30 1.64 -12.05
CA LEU A 61 -5.67 2.06 -10.70
C LEU A 61 -4.64 3.06 -10.17
N ASP A 62 -5.11 4.25 -9.83
CA ASP A 62 -4.34 5.22 -9.08
C ASP A 62 -4.46 4.92 -7.59
N ILE A 63 -3.32 4.97 -6.89
CA ILE A 63 -3.25 4.85 -5.45
C ILE A 63 -2.96 6.24 -4.89
N LEU A 64 -3.94 6.81 -4.18
CA LEU A 64 -3.79 8.10 -3.52
C LEU A 64 -3.56 7.87 -2.04
N ILE A 65 -2.43 8.36 -1.53
CA ILE A 65 -2.05 8.30 -0.12
C ILE A 65 -2.01 9.73 0.39
N ASP A 66 -2.87 10.03 1.36
CA ASP A 66 -2.87 11.29 2.10
C ASP A 66 -2.61 10.98 3.57
N ALA A 67 -1.63 11.66 4.17
CA ALA A 67 -1.22 11.43 5.54
C ALA A 67 -0.68 12.71 6.15
N THR A 68 -0.97 12.92 7.44
CA THR A 68 -0.46 14.07 8.20
C THR A 68 0.48 13.57 9.29
N ALA A 69 1.72 14.08 9.29
CA ALA A 69 2.71 13.83 10.31
C ALA A 69 2.75 14.98 11.33
N ILE A 70 2.91 14.64 12.61
CA ILE A 70 3.19 15.58 13.70
C ILE A 70 4.65 16.03 13.61
N ARG A 71 5.57 15.09 13.38
CA ARG A 71 6.99 15.37 13.17
C ARG A 71 7.68 14.27 12.36
N VAL A 72 8.84 14.62 11.82
CA VAL A 72 9.80 13.66 11.28
C VAL A 72 10.56 13.05 12.46
N LYS A 73 10.76 11.73 12.47
CA LYS A 73 11.63 11.08 13.45
C LYS A 73 13.06 11.43 13.10
N ASP A 74 13.86 11.79 14.11
CA ASP A 74 15.29 11.97 13.88
C ASP A 74 15.85 10.67 13.29
N PHE A 75 16.37 10.77 12.08
CA PHE A 75 17.28 9.78 11.54
C PHE A 75 18.52 9.93 12.40
N GLY A 76 18.68 9.06 13.41
CA GLY A 76 19.79 9.12 14.35
C GLY A 76 21.07 9.47 13.61
N SER A 77 21.82 10.42 14.17
CA SER A 77 22.99 11.07 13.56
C SER A 77 23.73 10.09 12.66
N PHE A 78 23.74 10.33 11.35
CA PHE A 78 24.77 9.74 10.51
C PHE A 78 26.09 10.15 11.17
N GLY A 79 26.79 9.15 11.70
CA GLY A 79 27.80 9.32 12.75
C GLY A 79 28.77 10.47 12.49
N GLU A 80 29.20 11.09 13.60
CA GLU A 80 30.40 11.93 13.65
C GLU A 80 31.61 11.23 13.01
#